data_AF-A0A7Y4QH01-F1
#
_entry.id   AF-A0A7Y4QH01-F1
#
_cell.length_a   1.000
_cell.length_b   1.000
_cell.length_c   1.000
_cell.angle_alpha   90.00
_cell.angle_beta   90.00
_cell.angle_gamma   90.00
#
_symmetry.space_group_name_H-M   'P 1'
#
loop_
_entity.id
_entity.type
_entity.pdbx_description
1 polymer ?
#
loop_
_entity_poly.entity_id
_entity_poly.type
_entity_poly.pdbx_seq_one_letter_code
_entity_poly.pdbx_strand_id
1 'polypeptide(L)'
;SDERTREAFLDYWKKYQSLLEPHGAVAWQGFQDWLQTESLDGLPAVIIETANPAKFPEEIEKAFGWSPDVPPAMAAMIRLPEQYDSMKADYDAFRNYLIQQHA
;
A
#
# COMPACT_ATOMS: atom_id res chain seq x y z
N SER A 1 -6.08 7.24 11.50
CA SER A 1 -6.39 5.94 12.12
C SER A 1 -6.93 5.04 11.03
N ASP A 2 -6.88 3.72 11.23
CA ASP A 2 -7.35 2.77 10.22
C ASP A 2 -8.82 2.98 9.85
N GLU A 3 -9.66 3.37 10.81
CA GLU A 3 -11.07 3.73 10.56
C GLU A 3 -11.19 4.89 9.57
N ARG A 4 -10.45 5.99 9.80
CA ARG A 4 -10.44 7.15 8.89
C ARG A 4 -9.88 6.78 7.51
N THR A 5 -8.91 5.86 7.45
CA THR A 5 -8.39 5.37 6.17
C THR A 5 -9.47 4.64 5.38
N ARG A 6 -10.31 3.83 6.05
CA ARG A 6 -11.43 3.12 5.40
C ARG A 6 -12.52 4.06 4.91
N GLU A 7 -12.89 5.05 5.72
CA GLU A 7 -13.82 6.10 5.31
C GLU A 7 -13.30 6.84 4.07
N ALA A 8 -12.02 7.20 4.07
CA ALA A 8 -11.37 7.86 2.95
C ALA A 8 -11.39 7.01 1.67
N PHE A 9 -11.21 5.68 1.75
CA PHE A 9 -11.39 4.79 0.59
C PHE A 9 -12.78 4.94 -0.02
N LEU A 10 -13.80 4.81 0.82
CA LEU A 10 -15.18 4.77 0.39
C LEU A 10 -15.58 6.09 -0.24
N ASP A 11 -15.17 7.21 0.34
CA ASP A 11 -15.50 8.54 -0.16
C ASP A 11 -14.75 8.87 -1.44
N TYR A 12 -13.47 8.50 -1.54
CA TYR A 12 -12.71 8.63 -2.78
C TYR A 12 -13.32 7.79 -3.91
N TRP A 13 -13.64 6.53 -3.64
CA TRP A 13 -14.30 5.64 -4.60
C TRP A 13 -15.64 6.19 -5.06
N LYS A 14 -16.52 6.59 -4.13
CA LYS A 14 -17.83 7.19 -4.46
C LYS A 14 -17.69 8.38 -5.40
N LYS A 15 -16.64 9.19 -5.23
CA LYS A 15 -16.44 10.41 -6.02
C LYS A 15 -15.76 10.17 -7.36
N TYR A 16 -14.74 9.32 -7.42
CA TYR A 16 -13.86 9.20 -8.58
C TYR A 16 -13.92 7.83 -9.27
N GLN A 17 -14.57 6.83 -8.66
CA GLN A 17 -14.61 5.44 -9.14
C GLN A 17 -13.22 4.88 -9.47
N SER A 18 -12.22 5.32 -8.71
CA SER A 18 -10.85 4.85 -8.73
C SER A 18 -10.48 4.37 -7.34
N LEU A 19 -9.72 3.29 -7.26
CA LEU A 19 -9.38 2.64 -6.00
C LEU A 19 -8.06 3.18 -5.49
N LEU A 20 -8.04 3.63 -4.23
CA LEU A 20 -6.80 3.90 -3.50
C LEU A 20 -6.47 2.71 -2.60
N GLU A 21 -5.18 2.47 -2.41
CA GLU A 21 -4.68 1.60 -1.35
C GLU A 21 -4.42 2.39 -0.04
N PRO A 22 -4.25 1.72 1.12
CA PRO A 22 -4.17 2.39 2.43
C PRO A 22 -3.26 3.62 2.51
N HIS A 23 -2.07 3.59 1.90
CA HIS A 23 -1.13 4.72 1.99
C HIS A 23 -1.62 5.92 1.16
N GLY A 24 -2.15 5.68 -0.04
CA GLY A 24 -2.80 6.67 -0.89
C GLY A 24 -4.02 7.30 -0.22
N ALA A 25 -4.84 6.50 0.48
CA ALA A 25 -5.98 7.01 1.24
C ALA A 25 -5.58 7.88 2.43
N VAL A 26 -4.50 7.53 3.13
CA VAL A 26 -3.92 8.39 4.19
C VAL A 26 -3.46 9.72 3.60
N ALA A 27 -2.77 9.70 2.45
CA ALA A 27 -2.32 10.92 1.79
C ALA A 27 -3.50 11.78 1.28
N TRP A 28 -4.53 11.15 0.71
CA TRP A 28 -5.78 11.81 0.32
C TRP A 28 -6.47 12.46 1.51
N GLN A 29 -6.66 11.72 2.60
CA GLN A 29 -7.31 12.25 3.80
C GLN A 29 -6.51 13.39 4.42
N GLY A 30 -5.18 13.27 4.50
CA GLY A 30 -4.31 14.34 4.97
C GLY A 30 -4.42 15.61 4.11
N PHE A 31 -4.52 15.44 2.78
CA PHE A 31 -4.76 16.56 1.87
C PHE A 31 -6.15 17.18 2.07
N GLN A 32 -7.20 16.38 2.28
CA GLN A 32 -8.54 16.89 2.59
C GLN A 32 -8.55 17.67 3.92
N ASP A 33 -7.88 17.16 4.95
CA ASP A 33 -7.74 17.84 6.25
C ASP A 33 -7.00 19.17 6.08
N TRP A 34 -5.91 19.19 5.31
CA TRP A 34 -5.12 20.40 5.04
C TRP A 34 -5.92 21.49 4.30
N LEU A 35 -6.76 21.11 3.33
CA LEU A 35 -7.64 22.04 2.61
C LEU A 35 -8.72 22.70 3.50
N GLN A 36 -8.97 22.18 4.70
CA GLN A 36 -9.88 22.82 5.66
C GLN A 36 -9.23 24.03 6.34
N THR A 37 -7.90 24.10 6.36
CA THR A 37 -7.14 25.15 7.04
C THR A 37 -6.33 26.02 6.08
N GLU A 38 -6.03 25.53 4.88
CA GLU A 38 -5.16 26.16 3.91
C GLU A 38 -5.80 26.20 2.51
N SER A 39 -5.37 27.13 1.66
CA SER A 39 -5.82 27.30 0.27
C SER A 39 -4.75 26.85 -0.71
N LEU A 40 -5.18 26.34 -1.88
CA LEU A 40 -4.27 26.03 -2.98
C LEU A 40 -3.82 27.26 -3.78
N ASP A 41 -4.54 28.38 -3.66
CA ASP A 41 -4.27 29.62 -4.41
C ASP A 41 -4.13 29.39 -5.92
N GLY A 42 -4.93 28.46 -6.46
CA GLY A 42 -4.93 28.08 -7.87
C GLY A 42 -3.79 27.16 -8.31
N LEU A 43 -2.91 26.74 -7.39
CA LEU A 43 -1.84 25.78 -7.68
C LEU A 43 -2.35 24.34 -7.69
N PRO A 44 -1.77 23.46 -8.52
CA PRO A 44 -2.10 22.04 -8.50
C PRO A 44 -1.53 21.34 -7.26
N ALA A 45 -2.25 20.34 -6.76
CA ALA A 45 -1.74 19.40 -5.76
C ALA A 45 -1.43 18.04 -6.41
N VAL A 46 -0.37 17.38 -5.94
CA VAL A 46 -0.02 16.03 -6.36
C VAL A 46 -0.02 15.14 -5.13
N ILE A 47 -0.72 14.02 -5.23
CA ILE A 47 -0.79 12.98 -4.19
C ILE A 47 -0.06 11.76 -4.72
N ILE A 48 0.85 11.23 -3.90
CA ILE A 48 1.65 10.07 -4.28
C ILE A 48 0.96 8.82 -3.75
N GLU A 49 0.37 8.06 -4.66
CA GLU A 49 -0.09 6.70 -4.39
C GLU A 49 1.12 5.75 -4.48
N THR A 50 1.60 5.28 -3.34
CA THR A 50 2.92 4.63 -3.23
C THR A 50 2.90 3.15 -3.61
N ALA A 51 1.72 2.56 -3.75
CA ALA A 51 1.54 1.14 -4.04
C ALA A 51 0.30 0.90 -4.91
N ASN A 52 0.26 -0.25 -5.58
CA ASN A 52 -0.94 -0.71 -6.24
C ASN A 52 -1.90 -1.39 -5.23
N PRO A 53 -3.23 -1.20 -5.32
CA PRO A 53 -4.22 -1.85 -4.43
C PRO A 53 -4.09 -3.37 -4.30
N ALA A 54 -3.62 -4.07 -5.33
CA ALA A 54 -3.36 -5.51 -5.28
C ALA A 54 -2.34 -5.93 -4.22
N LYS A 55 -1.55 -5.00 -3.67
CA LYS A 55 -0.62 -5.28 -2.56
C LYS A 55 -1.32 -5.35 -1.20
N PHE A 56 -2.53 -4.82 -1.07
CA PHE A 56 -3.29 -4.78 0.19
C PHE A 56 -4.73 -5.30 0.01
N PRO A 57 -4.92 -6.51 -0.56
CA PRO A 57 -6.24 -7.00 -0.96
C PRO A 57 -7.20 -7.14 0.22
N GLU A 58 -6.70 -7.50 1.41
CA GLU A 58 -7.52 -7.65 2.62
C GLU A 58 -8.16 -6.33 3.08
N GLU A 59 -7.43 -5.21 2.98
CA GLU A 59 -7.96 -3.91 3.38
C GLU A 59 -9.02 -3.41 2.40
N ILE A 60 -8.85 -3.70 1.11
CA ILE A 60 -9.86 -3.43 0.09
C ILE A 60 -11.10 -4.30 0.33
N GLU A 61 -10.93 -5.60 0.57
CA GLU A 61 -12.06 -6.51 0.81
C GLU A 61 -12.84 -6.13 2.07
N LYS A 62 -12.16 -5.73 3.16
CA LYS A 62 -12.82 -5.20 4.37
C LYS A 62 -13.64 -3.95 4.08
N ALA A 63 -13.19 -3.07 3.19
CA ALA A 63 -13.88 -1.82 2.89
C ALA A 63 -15.01 -2.00 1.86
N PHE A 64 -14.82 -2.83 0.83
CA PHE A 64 -15.70 -2.89 -0.33
C PHE A 64 -16.45 -4.22 -0.50
N GLY A 65 -16.04 -5.27 0.22
CA GLY A 65 -16.61 -6.62 0.11
C GLY A 65 -16.16 -7.38 -1.14
N TRP A 66 -15.15 -6.89 -1.86
CA TRP A 66 -14.54 -7.54 -3.01
C TRP A 66 -13.04 -7.27 -3.07
N SER A 67 -12.29 -8.17 -3.70
CA SER A 67 -10.83 -8.04 -3.86
C SER A 67 -10.49 -7.22 -5.11
N PRO A 68 -9.41 -6.42 -5.08
CA PRO A 68 -8.99 -5.61 -6.22
C PRO A 68 -8.46 -6.46 -7.37
N ASP A 69 -8.46 -5.90 -8.58
CA ASP A 69 -7.79 -6.52 -9.73
C ASP A 69 -6.29 -6.66 -9.47
N VAL A 70 -5.74 -7.83 -9.79
CA VAL A 70 -4.32 -8.12 -9.64
C VAL A 70 -3.60 -7.98 -10.99
N PRO A 71 -2.57 -7.13 -11.10
CA PRO A 71 -1.81 -6.99 -12.34
C PRO A 71 -1.25 -8.33 -12.84
N PRO A 72 -1.25 -8.62 -14.17
CA PRO A 72 -0.82 -9.91 -14.70
C PRO A 72 0.59 -10.35 -14.28
N ALA A 73 1.53 -9.40 -14.20
CA ALA A 73 2.89 -9.68 -13.76
C ALA A 73 2.93 -10.14 -12.29
N MET A 74 2.14 -9.52 -11.42
CA MET A 74 2.01 -9.90 -10.01
C MET A 74 1.33 -11.27 -9.88
N ALA A 75 0.25 -11.51 -10.63
CA ALA A 75 -0.45 -12.78 -10.65
C ALA A 75 0.44 -13.95 -11.12
N ALA A 76 1.38 -13.69 -12.05
CA ALA A 76 2.37 -14.67 -12.48
C ALA A 76 3.40 -14.95 -11.38
N MET A 77 3.93 -13.92 -10.70
CA MET A 77 4.93 -14.07 -9.64
C MET A 77 4.41 -14.84 -8.43
N ILE A 78 3.16 -14.59 -8.00
CA ILE A 78 2.55 -15.26 -6.82
C ILE A 78 2.50 -16.79 -6.98
N ARG A 79 2.53 -17.32 -8.21
CA ARG A 79 2.48 -18.76 -8.49
C ARG A 79 3.84 -19.43 -8.49
N LEU A 80 4.93 -18.67 -8.44
CA LEU A 80 6.28 -19.23 -8.42
C LEU A 80 6.60 -19.80 -7.03
N PRO A 81 7.37 -20.89 -6.95
CA PRO A 81 7.83 -21.40 -5.66
C PRO A 81 8.75 -20.36 -5.01
N GLU A 82 8.48 -20.07 -3.74
CA GLU A 82 9.34 -19.21 -2.95
C GLU A 82 10.68 -19.90 -2.65
N GLN A 83 11.77 -19.13 -2.70
CA GLN A 83 13.11 -19.58 -2.30
C GLN A 83 13.67 -18.58 -1.30
N TYR A 84 13.77 -19.00 -0.06
CA TYR A 84 14.32 -18.20 1.03
C TYR A 84 14.91 -19.12 2.10
N ASP A 85 15.93 -18.64 2.79
CA ASP A 85 16.45 -19.30 3.99
C ASP A 85 15.77 -18.73 5.24
N SER A 86 15.55 -19.59 6.23
CA SER A 86 14.94 -19.22 7.51
C SER A 86 16.01 -19.10 8.60
N MET A 87 15.95 -18.02 9.37
CA MET A 87 16.87 -17.78 10.48
C MET A 87 16.21 -17.00 11.63
N LYS A 88 16.81 -17.08 12.82
CA LYS A 88 16.41 -16.27 13.97
C LYS A 88 16.86 -14.82 13.76
N ALA A 89 16.22 -13.89 14.47
CA ALA A 89 16.64 -12.49 14.53
C ALA A 89 17.92 -12.32 15.38
N ASP A 90 19.05 -12.79 14.85
CA ASP A 90 20.37 -12.77 15.48
C ASP A 90 21.41 -12.20 14.50
N TYR A 91 22.11 -11.15 14.94
CA TYR A 91 23.02 -10.41 14.06
C TYR A 91 24.26 -11.23 13.67
N ASP A 92 24.88 -11.92 14.62
CA ASP A 92 26.12 -12.65 14.37
C ASP A 92 25.86 -13.86 13.47
N ALA A 93 24.74 -14.55 13.66
CA ALA A 93 24.28 -15.63 12.79
C ALA A 93 24.03 -15.12 11.35
N PHE A 94 23.31 -13.99 11.20
CA PHE A 94 23.03 -13.40 9.88
C PHE A 94 24.33 -12.96 9.17
N ARG A 95 25.22 -12.25 9.89
CA ARG A 95 26.51 -11.80 9.35
C ARG A 95 27.35 -12.99 8.86
N ASN A 96 27.47 -14.03 9.68
CA ASN A 96 28.27 -15.20 9.34
C ASN A 96 27.67 -15.98 8.16
N TYR A 97 26.35 -16.12 8.10
CA TYR A 97 25.65 -16.71 6.96
C TYR A 97 25.98 -15.99 5.65
N LEU A 98 25.90 -14.64 5.63
CA LEU A 98 26.22 -13.86 4.42
C LEU A 98 27.68 -14.02 3.98
N ILE A 99 28.62 -13.98 4.93
CA ILE A 99 30.04 -14.17 4.62
C ILE A 99 30.31 -15.58 4.08
N GLN A 100 29.65 -16.61 4.60
CA GLN A 100 29.87 -17.98 4.14
C GLN A 100 29.28 -18.25 2.75
N GLN A 101 28.13 -17.65 2.42
CA GLN A 101 27.42 -17.90 1.16
C GLN A 101 27.91 -17.02 -0.01
N HIS A 102 28.58 -15.90 0.28
CA HIS A 102 28.93 -14.88 -0.73
C HIS A 102 30.37 -14.35 -0.63
N ALA A 103 31.27 -15.04 0.07
CA ALA A 103 32.72 -14.75 0.01
C ALA A 103 33.39 -15.31 -1.24
#